data_AF-A0A3G1ETG4-F1
#
_entry.id   AF-A0A3G1ETG4-F1
#
_cell.length_a   1.000
_cell.length_b   1.000
_cell.length_c   1.000
_cell.angle_alpha   90.00
_cell.angle_beta   90.00
_cell.angle_gamma   90.00
#
_symmetry.space_group_name_H-M   'P 1'
#
loop_
_entity.id
_entity.type
_entity.pdbx_description
1 polymer ?
#
loop_
_entity_poly.entity_id
_entity_poly.type
_entity_poly.pdbx_seq_one_letter_code
_entity_poly.pdbx_strand_id
1 'polypeptide(L)'
;ATKPVSAASDTATALQTLSKLGTYIPAYLEVAQKIASSFVPEPQSIPPINQSLQWGPRNKYGDSIRPFQVRFSDEMVKDLLYRINHRRKIRPSLQGSGNHYGPNSALVKKVLDHWSQKYDFKERAEKLNRYPQYITNVNGLDIHFIHVKPSGNKRVVPILLIHSVESNSLQFSNLIDHMIGSGGDFEFEIIAADMLGFGYSQATNKQGLYEYHIAVILNNLMQRLGHSQYFLHAEGCGTFVACAMGVLYPDTIQGFHSGFPVSILP
;
A
#
# COMPACT_ATOMS: atom_id res chain seq x y z
N ALA A 1 -52.05 58.93 -27.29
CA ALA A 1 -50.63 58.68 -27.57
C ALA A 1 -49.89 58.51 -26.24
N THR A 2 -49.62 57.28 -25.86
CA THR A 2 -48.76 56.93 -24.72
C THR A 2 -47.32 57.33 -25.04
N LYS A 3 -46.71 58.21 -24.23
CA LYS A 3 -45.28 58.56 -24.36
C LYS A 3 -44.44 57.31 -24.08
N PRO A 4 -43.37 57.04 -24.84
CA PRO A 4 -42.46 55.95 -24.54
C PRO A 4 -41.69 56.30 -23.26
N VAL A 5 -41.69 55.37 -22.30
CA VAL A 5 -40.80 55.44 -21.13
C VAL A 5 -39.37 55.23 -21.62
N SER A 6 -38.47 56.12 -21.20
CA SER A 6 -37.04 56.13 -21.55
C SER A 6 -36.33 54.88 -21.01
N ALA A 7 -36.25 53.81 -21.80
CA ALA A 7 -35.51 52.59 -21.45
C ALA A 7 -33.96 52.76 -21.49
N ALA A 8 -33.47 53.88 -22.03
CA ALA A 8 -32.04 54.13 -22.25
C ALA A 8 -31.29 54.67 -21.01
N SER A 9 -31.97 55.42 -20.12
CA SER A 9 -31.35 55.93 -18.88
C SER A 9 -31.16 54.83 -17.82
N ASP A 10 -32.09 53.89 -17.77
CA ASP A 10 -32.12 52.84 -16.76
C ASP A 10 -31.09 51.74 -17.06
N THR A 11 -30.84 51.47 -18.35
CA THR A 11 -29.83 50.52 -18.81
C THR A 11 -28.40 51.02 -18.58
N ALA A 12 -28.12 52.31 -18.80
CA ALA A 12 -26.80 52.89 -18.51
C ALA A 12 -26.47 52.90 -17.00
N THR A 13 -27.47 53.18 -16.16
CA THR A 13 -27.35 53.17 -14.69
C THR A 13 -27.17 51.74 -14.16
N ALA A 14 -27.88 50.76 -14.74
CA ALA A 14 -27.70 49.35 -14.44
C ALA A 14 -26.30 48.84 -14.84
N LEU A 15 -25.79 49.23 -16.01
CA LEU A 15 -24.43 48.87 -16.47
C LEU A 15 -23.34 49.48 -15.60
N GLN A 16 -23.46 50.74 -15.15
CA GLN A 16 -22.53 51.33 -14.19
C GLN A 16 -22.58 50.62 -12.83
N THR A 17 -23.75 50.19 -12.37
CA THR A 17 -23.92 49.45 -11.12
C THR A 17 -23.30 48.06 -11.22
N LEU A 18 -23.52 47.36 -12.33
CA LEU A 18 -22.89 46.06 -12.63
C LEU A 18 -21.38 46.18 -12.79
N SER A 19 -20.87 47.25 -13.41
CA SER A 19 -19.44 47.54 -13.51
C SER A 19 -18.80 47.77 -12.14
N LYS A 20 -19.45 48.53 -11.26
CA LYS A 20 -19.02 48.72 -9.87
C LYS A 20 -19.07 47.40 -9.08
N LEU A 21 -20.13 46.60 -9.22
CA LEU A 21 -20.20 45.27 -8.61
C LEU A 21 -19.06 44.36 -9.10
N GLY A 22 -18.76 44.38 -10.40
CA GLY A 22 -17.61 43.68 -11.00
C GLY A 22 -16.27 44.06 -10.39
N THR A 23 -16.08 45.31 -9.96
CA THR A 23 -14.85 45.74 -9.26
C THR A 23 -14.74 45.22 -7.82
N TYR A 24 -15.84 44.85 -7.17
CA TYR A 24 -15.82 44.31 -5.80
C TYR A 24 -15.72 42.79 -5.75
N ILE A 25 -15.99 42.08 -6.85
CA ILE A 25 -15.90 40.62 -6.93
C ILE A 25 -14.50 40.11 -6.57
N PRO A 26 -13.38 40.67 -7.07
CA PRO A 26 -12.04 40.22 -6.68
C PRO A 26 -11.75 40.43 -5.18
N ALA A 27 -12.16 41.58 -4.62
CA ALA A 27 -11.98 41.86 -3.20
C ALA A 27 -12.82 40.92 -2.31
N TYR A 28 -14.04 40.60 -2.74
CA TYR A 28 -14.89 39.64 -2.04
C TYR A 28 -14.30 38.23 -2.13
N LEU A 29 -13.81 37.80 -3.29
CA LEU A 29 -13.13 36.52 -3.47
C LEU A 29 -11.87 36.43 -2.61
N GLU A 30 -11.07 37.48 -2.55
CA GLU A 30 -9.86 37.53 -1.73
C GLU A 30 -10.20 37.42 -0.24
N VAL A 31 -11.20 38.17 0.24
CA VAL A 31 -11.67 38.09 1.64
C VAL A 31 -12.27 36.71 1.94
N ALA A 32 -13.11 36.18 1.06
CA ALA A 32 -13.69 34.85 1.20
C ALA A 32 -12.61 33.76 1.21
N GLN A 33 -11.57 33.89 0.38
CA GLN A 33 -10.44 32.97 0.33
C GLN A 33 -9.60 33.07 1.61
N LYS A 34 -9.40 34.26 2.16
CA LYS A 34 -8.68 34.49 3.43
C LYS A 34 -9.43 33.95 4.64
N ILE A 35 -10.75 34.11 4.66
CA ILE A 35 -11.64 33.53 5.67
C ILE A 35 -11.67 32.01 5.54
N ALA A 36 -11.82 31.48 4.32
CA ALA A 36 -11.78 30.04 4.09
C ALA A 36 -10.42 29.45 4.51
N SER A 37 -9.30 30.10 4.17
CA SER A 37 -7.98 29.67 4.57
C SER A 37 -7.71 29.84 6.06
N SER A 38 -8.39 30.75 6.77
CA SER A 38 -8.26 30.86 8.23
C SER A 38 -8.96 29.71 8.99
N PHE A 39 -9.88 29.01 8.33
CA PHE A 39 -10.47 27.76 8.86
C PHE A 39 -9.66 26.52 8.48
N VAL A 40 -8.70 26.65 7.55
CA VAL A 40 -7.74 25.59 7.21
C VAL A 40 -6.53 25.79 8.13
N PRO A 41 -6.28 24.88 9.10
CA PRO A 41 -5.08 24.96 9.92
C PRO A 41 -3.86 25.01 9.00
N GLU A 42 -2.89 25.90 9.30
CA GLU A 42 -1.59 25.80 8.62
C GLU A 42 -1.05 24.39 8.81
N PRO A 43 -0.55 23.73 7.75
CA PRO A 43 0.04 22.40 7.88
C PRO A 43 1.14 22.47 8.93
N GLN A 44 0.93 21.80 10.07
CA GLN A 44 1.97 21.70 11.08
C GLN A 44 3.16 20.99 10.46
N SER A 45 4.37 21.48 10.74
CA SER A 45 5.57 20.78 10.30
C SER A 45 5.58 19.38 10.89
N ILE A 46 5.79 18.38 10.05
CA ILE A 46 5.89 17.00 10.49
C ILE A 46 7.06 16.92 11.47
N PRO A 47 6.87 16.38 12.69
CA PRO A 47 7.97 16.19 13.62
C PRO A 47 9.12 15.43 12.97
N PRO A 48 10.39 15.77 13.25
CA PRO A 48 11.52 15.14 12.59
C PRO A 48 11.53 13.62 12.87
N ILE A 49 11.47 12.82 11.81
CA ILE A 49 11.53 11.36 11.88
C ILE A 49 12.96 10.89 11.62
N ASN A 50 13.48 10.04 12.50
CA ASN A 50 14.82 9.47 12.34
C ASN A 50 14.84 8.42 11.22
N GLN A 51 15.35 8.83 10.06
CA GLN A 51 15.46 8.00 8.84
C GLN A 51 16.38 6.78 9.01
N SER A 52 17.32 6.83 9.96
CA SER A 52 18.36 5.81 10.15
C SER A 52 18.16 4.95 11.39
N LEU A 53 17.02 5.09 12.07
CA LEU A 53 16.69 4.33 13.27
C LEU A 53 16.72 2.82 12.97
N GLN A 54 17.44 2.07 13.80
CA GLN A 54 17.62 0.62 13.64
C GLN A 54 16.54 -0.15 14.41
N TRP A 55 15.94 -1.16 13.79
CA TRP A 55 14.80 -1.93 14.29
C TRP A 55 15.09 -3.42 14.52
N GLY A 56 16.26 -3.89 14.09
CA GLY A 56 16.71 -5.26 14.32
C GLY A 56 18.11 -5.35 14.90
N PRO A 57 18.59 -6.58 15.18
CA PRO A 57 19.95 -6.81 15.60
C PRO A 57 20.95 -6.45 14.48
N ARG A 58 22.23 -6.22 14.83
CA ARG A 58 23.26 -5.99 13.82
C ARG A 58 23.33 -7.19 12.87
N ASN A 59 23.19 -6.93 11.58
CA ASN A 59 23.29 -7.95 10.54
C ASN A 59 24.72 -8.08 10.01
N LYS A 60 25.17 -9.31 9.79
CA LYS A 60 26.46 -9.65 9.16
C LYS A 60 26.50 -9.42 7.65
N TYR A 61 25.35 -9.33 6.98
CA TYR A 61 25.25 -9.22 5.53
C TYR A 61 25.22 -7.77 5.00
N GLY A 62 25.21 -6.78 5.90
CA GLY A 62 25.12 -5.36 5.57
C GLY A 62 24.00 -5.07 4.57
N ASP A 63 24.29 -4.18 3.63
CA ASP A 63 23.31 -3.66 2.65
C ASP A 63 23.21 -4.52 1.37
N SER A 64 23.78 -5.73 1.36
CA SER A 64 23.74 -6.62 0.18
C SER A 64 22.31 -7.07 -0.14
N ILE A 65 21.98 -7.08 -1.44
CA ILE A 65 20.73 -7.66 -1.97
C ILE A 65 20.99 -9.12 -2.31
N ARG A 66 20.27 -10.03 -1.65
CA ARG A 66 20.52 -11.48 -1.70
C ARG A 66 19.35 -12.19 -2.36
N PRO A 67 19.56 -13.09 -3.33
CA PRO A 67 18.48 -13.92 -3.87
C PRO A 67 17.81 -14.73 -2.77
N PHE A 68 16.49 -14.86 -2.87
CA PHE A 68 15.66 -15.63 -1.95
C PHE A 68 14.82 -16.66 -2.70
N GLN A 69 14.63 -17.83 -2.08
CA GLN A 69 13.73 -18.87 -2.58
C GLN A 69 12.90 -19.41 -1.43
N VAL A 70 11.58 -19.49 -1.65
CA VAL A 70 10.65 -20.16 -0.76
C VAL A 70 10.94 -21.66 -0.75
N ARG A 71 11.12 -22.22 0.44
CA ARG A 71 11.34 -23.66 0.63
C ARG A 71 10.47 -24.17 1.76
N PHE A 72 9.75 -25.25 1.48
CA PHE A 72 9.04 -26.03 2.49
C PHE A 72 9.86 -27.27 2.79
N SER A 73 10.54 -27.29 3.93
CA SER A 73 11.35 -28.46 4.32
C SER A 73 10.46 -29.64 4.64
N ASP A 74 10.96 -30.85 4.36
CA ASP A 74 10.26 -32.09 4.71
C ASP A 74 9.94 -32.16 6.21
N GLU A 75 10.83 -31.63 7.05
CA GLU A 75 10.61 -31.56 8.50
C GLU A 75 9.42 -30.66 8.85
N MET A 76 9.35 -29.46 8.28
CA MET A 76 8.23 -28.53 8.50
C MET A 76 6.92 -29.11 8.00
N VAL A 77 6.93 -29.73 6.80
CA VAL A 77 5.73 -30.38 6.24
C VAL A 77 5.29 -31.55 7.12
N LYS A 78 6.23 -32.39 7.60
CA LYS A 78 5.92 -33.49 8.52
C LYS A 78 5.32 -33.00 9.84
N ASP A 79 5.90 -31.97 10.46
CA ASP A 79 5.37 -31.37 11.68
C ASP A 79 3.96 -30.79 11.46
N LEU A 80 3.75 -30.06 10.36
CA LEU A 80 2.44 -29.52 9.99
C LEU A 80 1.38 -30.63 9.84
N LEU A 81 1.68 -31.68 9.07
CA LEU A 81 0.78 -32.80 8.85
C LEU A 81 0.48 -33.54 10.16
N TYR A 82 1.49 -33.71 11.02
CA TYR A 82 1.31 -34.28 12.34
C TYR A 82 0.30 -33.46 13.17
N ARG A 83 0.45 -32.13 13.24
CA ARG A 83 -0.46 -31.24 13.98
C ARG A 83 -1.89 -31.27 13.44
N ILE A 84 -2.05 -31.28 12.11
CA ILE A 84 -3.38 -31.36 11.50
C ILE A 84 -4.06 -32.68 11.86
N ASN A 85 -3.32 -33.80 11.80
CA ASN A 85 -3.88 -35.13 12.05
C ASN A 85 -4.15 -35.40 13.55
N HIS A 86 -3.40 -34.77 14.45
CA HIS A 86 -3.54 -34.92 15.90
C HIS A 86 -4.31 -33.76 16.56
N ARG A 87 -5.14 -33.05 15.78
CA ARG A 87 -6.00 -31.98 16.27
C ARG A 87 -7.13 -32.51 17.16
N ARG A 88 -7.66 -31.64 18.04
CA ARG A 88 -8.89 -31.92 18.80
C ARG A 88 -10.09 -32.07 17.86
N LYS A 89 -11.11 -32.82 18.30
CA LYS A 89 -12.37 -32.95 17.56
C LYS A 89 -13.05 -31.60 17.38
N ILE A 90 -13.36 -31.25 16.14
CA ILE A 90 -14.11 -30.03 15.79
C ILE A 90 -15.56 -30.20 16.25
N ARG A 91 -16.08 -29.23 17.01
CA ARG A 91 -17.48 -29.21 17.44
C ARG A 91 -18.39 -28.89 16.24
N PRO A 92 -19.56 -29.54 16.11
CA PRO A 92 -20.48 -29.24 15.03
C PRO A 92 -21.03 -27.81 15.17
N SER A 93 -21.20 -27.14 14.03
CA SER A 93 -21.86 -25.83 13.94
C SER A 93 -23.37 -25.99 14.04
N LEU A 94 -24.07 -24.89 14.36
CA LEU A 94 -25.53 -24.84 14.36
C LEU A 94 -26.08 -25.23 12.98
N GLN A 95 -27.14 -26.03 12.96
CA GLN A 95 -27.77 -26.47 11.73
C GLN A 95 -28.28 -25.26 10.92
N GLY A 96 -27.98 -25.22 9.63
CA GLY A 96 -28.42 -24.14 8.74
C GLY A 96 -27.70 -22.80 8.94
N SER A 97 -26.70 -22.69 9.83
CA SER A 97 -26.06 -21.40 10.14
C SER A 97 -25.19 -20.84 9.02
N GLY A 98 -24.81 -21.66 8.03
CA GLY A 98 -23.77 -21.29 7.07
C GLY A 98 -22.51 -20.81 7.79
N ASN A 99 -21.96 -19.67 7.34
CA ASN A 99 -20.81 -18.98 7.93
C ASN A 99 -21.19 -17.71 8.73
N HIS A 100 -22.47 -17.50 9.05
CA HIS A 100 -22.94 -16.26 9.72
C HIS A 100 -22.33 -16.04 11.11
N TYR A 101 -21.81 -17.10 11.75
CA TYR A 101 -21.18 -17.08 13.08
C TYR A 101 -19.68 -17.39 13.01
N GLY A 102 -19.06 -17.11 11.85
CA GLY A 102 -17.68 -17.49 11.55
C GLY A 102 -17.58 -18.80 10.75
N PRO A 103 -16.35 -19.35 10.58
CA PRO A 103 -16.12 -20.51 9.72
C PRO A 103 -16.91 -21.74 10.16
N ASN A 104 -17.75 -22.27 9.25
CA ASN A 104 -18.54 -23.47 9.52
C ASN A 104 -17.62 -24.68 9.76
N SER A 105 -17.93 -25.49 10.76
CA SER A 105 -17.18 -26.71 11.11
C SER A 105 -17.00 -27.69 9.95
N ALA A 106 -17.99 -27.82 9.07
CA ALA A 106 -17.90 -28.66 7.87
C ALA A 106 -16.88 -28.10 6.86
N LEU A 107 -16.84 -26.77 6.69
CA LEU A 107 -15.87 -26.10 5.84
C LEU A 107 -14.45 -26.26 6.41
N VAL A 108 -14.27 -26.01 7.71
CA VAL A 108 -12.97 -26.18 8.38
C VAL A 108 -12.46 -27.62 8.22
N LYS A 109 -13.33 -28.61 8.41
CA LYS A 109 -12.97 -30.02 8.17
C LYS A 109 -12.51 -30.25 6.73
N LYS A 110 -13.28 -29.77 5.74
CA LYS A 110 -12.94 -29.91 4.31
C LYS A 110 -11.57 -29.27 3.98
N VAL A 111 -11.29 -28.09 4.53
CA VAL A 111 -10.01 -27.40 4.33
C VAL A 111 -8.85 -28.20 4.92
N LEU A 112 -8.99 -28.68 6.16
CA LEU A 112 -7.94 -29.47 6.81
C LEU A 112 -7.71 -30.83 6.15
N ASP A 113 -8.78 -31.47 5.67
CA ASP A 113 -8.69 -32.74 4.94
C ASP A 113 -7.98 -32.53 3.59
N HIS A 114 -8.29 -31.44 2.88
CA HIS A 114 -7.55 -31.07 1.66
C HIS A 114 -6.08 -30.76 1.95
N TRP A 115 -5.80 -29.96 2.99
CA TRP A 115 -4.45 -29.54 3.34
C TRP A 115 -3.56 -30.73 3.72
N SER A 116 -4.11 -31.71 4.46
CA SER A 116 -3.35 -32.88 4.89
C SER A 116 -3.17 -33.96 3.82
N GLN A 117 -4.08 -34.05 2.83
CA GLN A 117 -4.13 -35.20 1.92
C GLN A 117 -3.88 -34.85 0.45
N LYS A 118 -4.17 -33.62 0.03
CA LYS A 118 -4.24 -33.23 -1.39
C LYS A 118 -3.38 -32.02 -1.74
N TYR A 119 -2.91 -31.28 -0.74
CA TYR A 119 -2.12 -30.08 -0.99
C TYR A 119 -0.68 -30.44 -1.36
N ASP A 120 -0.30 -30.14 -2.59
CA ASP A 120 1.07 -30.34 -3.06
C ASP A 120 1.96 -29.15 -2.65
N PHE A 121 2.80 -29.37 -1.64
CA PHE A 121 3.74 -28.38 -1.15
C PHE A 121 4.86 -28.07 -2.16
N LYS A 122 5.27 -29.06 -2.95
CA LYS A 122 6.34 -28.87 -3.94
C LYS A 122 5.83 -28.02 -5.10
N GLU A 123 4.68 -28.38 -5.66
CA GLU A 123 4.00 -27.59 -6.69
C GLU A 123 3.74 -26.15 -6.20
N ARG A 124 3.34 -26.00 -4.92
CA ARG A 124 3.18 -24.67 -4.34
C ARG A 124 4.49 -23.91 -4.29
N ALA A 125 5.57 -24.51 -3.79
CA ALA A 125 6.87 -23.83 -3.71
C ALA A 125 7.35 -23.38 -5.09
N GLU A 126 7.18 -24.20 -6.13
CA GLU A 126 7.49 -23.83 -7.52
C GLU A 126 6.67 -22.61 -7.97
N LYS A 127 5.36 -22.62 -7.71
CA LYS A 127 4.48 -21.47 -8.00
C LYS A 127 4.90 -20.20 -7.26
N LEU A 128 5.27 -20.31 -5.98
CA LEU A 128 5.71 -19.16 -5.18
C LEU A 128 7.06 -18.62 -5.63
N ASN A 129 7.91 -19.44 -6.24
CA ASN A 129 9.23 -19.06 -6.75
C ASN A 129 9.23 -18.61 -8.21
N ARG A 130 8.07 -18.44 -8.85
CA ARG A 130 7.97 -18.04 -10.26
C ARG A 130 8.51 -16.63 -10.55
N TYR A 131 8.58 -15.76 -9.54
CA TYR A 131 9.14 -14.42 -9.65
C TYR A 131 10.49 -14.34 -8.92
N PRO A 132 11.43 -13.51 -9.42
CA PRO A 132 12.66 -13.20 -8.70
C PRO A 132 12.34 -12.57 -7.33
N GLN A 133 12.90 -13.16 -6.28
CA GLN A 133 12.71 -12.72 -4.90
C GLN A 133 14.06 -12.44 -4.26
N TYR A 134 14.07 -11.47 -3.38
CA TYR A 134 15.28 -11.00 -2.72
C TYR A 134 15.03 -10.67 -1.26
N ILE A 135 16.12 -10.68 -0.49
CA ILE A 135 16.17 -10.13 0.86
C ILE A 135 17.33 -9.16 0.93
N THR A 136 17.13 -8.02 1.58
CA THR A 136 18.20 -7.08 1.93
C THR A 136 17.99 -6.52 3.32
N ASN A 137 19.06 -6.09 3.99
CA ASN A 137 18.93 -5.48 5.29
C ASN A 137 18.60 -3.98 5.15
N VAL A 138 17.51 -3.55 5.77
CA VAL A 138 17.09 -2.16 5.81
C VAL A 138 16.79 -1.79 7.25
N ASN A 139 17.48 -0.76 7.76
CA ASN A 139 17.32 -0.31 9.14
C ASN A 139 17.46 -1.45 10.18
N GLY A 140 18.36 -2.40 9.92
CA GLY A 140 18.64 -3.52 10.83
C GLY A 140 17.70 -4.72 10.66
N LEU A 141 16.75 -4.69 9.72
CA LEU A 141 15.82 -5.79 9.47
C LEU A 141 16.00 -6.37 8.06
N ASP A 142 15.99 -7.69 7.95
CA ASP A 142 15.94 -8.35 6.65
C ASP A 142 14.54 -8.22 6.04
N ILE A 143 14.45 -7.46 4.95
CA ILE A 143 13.20 -7.18 4.23
C ILE A 143 13.16 -8.03 2.97
N HIS A 144 12.12 -8.86 2.86
CA HIS A 144 11.82 -9.62 1.65
C HIS A 144 11.02 -8.80 0.66
N PHE A 145 11.32 -9.00 -0.62
CA PHE A 145 10.54 -8.44 -1.71
C PHE A 145 10.64 -9.29 -2.98
N ILE A 146 9.57 -9.29 -3.76
CA ILE A 146 9.58 -9.68 -5.18
C ILE A 146 10.08 -8.48 -5.99
N HIS A 147 10.96 -8.71 -6.96
CA HIS A 147 11.47 -7.67 -7.87
C HIS A 147 11.40 -8.14 -9.31
N VAL A 148 10.39 -7.67 -10.03
CA VAL A 148 10.24 -7.92 -11.47
C VAL A 148 10.73 -6.70 -12.23
N LYS A 149 11.89 -6.86 -12.87
CA LYS A 149 12.47 -5.81 -13.72
C LYS A 149 11.85 -5.83 -15.12
N PRO A 150 11.70 -4.67 -15.76
CA PRO A 150 11.31 -4.61 -17.16
C PRO A 150 12.39 -5.27 -18.03
N SER A 151 11.97 -5.82 -19.18
CA SER A 151 12.86 -6.49 -20.14
C SER A 151 13.07 -5.70 -21.43
N GLY A 152 12.27 -4.65 -21.67
CA GLY A 152 12.35 -3.82 -22.85
C GLY A 152 13.17 -2.54 -22.65
N ASN A 153 13.35 -1.81 -23.75
CA ASN A 153 14.03 -0.51 -23.76
C ASN A 153 13.05 0.68 -23.60
N LYS A 154 11.88 0.44 -23.00
CA LYS A 154 10.86 1.48 -22.78
C LYS A 154 11.18 2.30 -21.53
N ARG A 155 10.49 3.42 -21.37
CA ARG A 155 10.53 4.19 -20.12
C ARG A 155 10.13 3.30 -18.95
N VAL A 156 10.90 3.31 -17.87
CA VAL A 156 10.64 2.48 -16.69
C VAL A 156 9.85 3.28 -15.67
N VAL A 157 8.81 2.67 -15.10
CA VAL A 157 7.98 3.24 -14.03
C VAL A 157 8.06 2.33 -12.81
N PRO A 158 8.87 2.69 -11.79
CA PRO A 158 8.95 1.90 -10.57
C PRO A 158 7.66 2.01 -9.74
N ILE A 159 7.17 0.89 -9.25
CA ILE A 159 6.00 0.82 -8.36
C ILE A 159 6.28 -0.10 -7.17
N LEU A 160 5.96 0.38 -5.97
CA LEU A 160 5.98 -0.39 -4.74
C LEU A 160 4.57 -0.88 -4.39
N LEU A 161 4.42 -2.19 -4.25
CA LEU A 161 3.19 -2.87 -3.84
C LEU A 161 3.27 -3.26 -2.36
N ILE A 162 2.30 -2.83 -1.56
CA ILE A 162 2.27 -3.03 -0.10
C ILE A 162 1.00 -3.79 0.30
N HIS A 163 1.16 -4.99 0.85
CA HIS A 163 0.04 -5.85 1.26
C HIS A 163 -0.48 -5.51 2.67
N SER A 164 -1.60 -6.12 3.07
CA SER A 164 -2.17 -6.01 4.42
C SER A 164 -1.65 -7.09 5.39
N VAL A 165 -1.90 -6.96 6.69
CA VAL A 165 -1.36 -7.83 7.76
C VAL A 165 -1.81 -9.29 7.68
N GLU A 166 -2.90 -9.59 6.99
CA GLU A 166 -3.45 -10.93 6.76
C GLU A 166 -2.84 -11.66 5.56
N SER A 167 -1.83 -11.07 4.92
CA SER A 167 -1.32 -11.50 3.62
C SER A 167 0.21 -11.37 3.51
N ASN A 168 0.73 -11.52 2.29
CA ASN A 168 2.13 -11.28 1.92
C ASN A 168 2.22 -10.77 0.46
N SER A 169 3.43 -10.40 0.03
CA SER A 169 3.77 -9.93 -1.31
C SER A 169 3.24 -10.81 -2.45
N LEU A 170 3.09 -12.12 -2.23
CA LEU A 170 2.59 -13.05 -3.26
C LEU A 170 1.11 -12.84 -3.57
N GLN A 171 0.35 -12.09 -2.75
CA GLN A 171 -1.02 -11.69 -3.11
C GLN A 171 -1.08 -10.96 -4.45
N PHE A 172 0.00 -10.27 -4.80
CA PHE A 172 0.09 -9.49 -6.02
C PHE A 172 0.46 -10.32 -7.25
N SER A 173 0.62 -11.65 -7.15
CA SER A 173 1.04 -12.49 -8.29
C SER A 173 0.18 -12.28 -9.54
N ASN A 174 -1.15 -12.30 -9.39
CA ASN A 174 -2.05 -12.07 -10.53
C ASN A 174 -1.94 -10.62 -11.04
N LEU A 175 -1.76 -9.64 -10.15
CA LEU A 175 -1.57 -8.24 -10.55
C LEU A 175 -0.27 -8.06 -11.33
N ILE A 176 0.83 -8.63 -10.83
CA ILE A 176 2.14 -8.64 -11.49
C ILE A 176 2.00 -9.18 -12.91
N ASP A 177 1.32 -10.30 -13.09
CA ASP A 177 1.10 -10.89 -14.43
C ASP A 177 0.37 -9.95 -15.40
N HIS A 178 -0.56 -9.12 -14.92
CA HIS A 178 -1.28 -8.14 -15.75
C HIS A 178 -0.52 -6.83 -15.96
N MET A 179 0.42 -6.50 -15.07
CA MET A 179 1.22 -5.28 -15.17
C MET A 179 2.41 -5.41 -16.14
N ILE A 180 2.94 -6.63 -16.29
CA ILE A 180 4.02 -6.90 -17.24
C ILE A 180 3.53 -6.62 -18.66
N GLY A 181 4.19 -5.68 -19.35
CA GLY A 181 3.91 -5.34 -20.75
C GLY A 181 2.64 -4.51 -20.99
N SER A 182 1.89 -4.10 -19.97
CA SER A 182 0.63 -3.34 -20.15
C SER A 182 0.79 -1.81 -20.18
N GLY A 183 1.98 -1.28 -19.91
CA GLY A 183 2.23 0.16 -19.82
C GLY A 183 2.29 0.92 -21.15
N GLY A 184 2.07 0.29 -22.31
CA GLY A 184 2.09 1.00 -23.60
C GLY A 184 3.47 1.56 -23.95
N ASP A 185 3.69 2.86 -23.73
CA ASP A 185 4.98 3.56 -23.92
C ASP A 185 5.98 3.35 -22.78
N PHE A 186 5.52 2.80 -21.66
CA PHE A 186 6.35 2.48 -20.50
C PHE A 186 6.21 1.02 -20.05
N GLU A 187 7.10 0.58 -19.18
CA GLU A 187 7.01 -0.70 -18.47
C GLU A 187 7.13 -0.47 -16.96
N PHE A 188 6.37 -1.25 -16.19
CA PHE A 188 6.50 -1.22 -14.75
C PHE A 188 7.73 -1.99 -14.29
N GLU A 189 8.51 -1.39 -13.41
CA GLU A 189 9.43 -2.13 -12.54
C GLU A 189 8.71 -2.37 -11.21
N ILE A 190 8.43 -3.63 -10.90
CA ILE A 190 7.51 -3.99 -9.82
C ILE A 190 8.31 -4.49 -8.63
N ILE A 191 8.12 -3.81 -7.49
CA ILE A 191 8.65 -4.19 -6.20
C ILE A 191 7.46 -4.53 -5.31
N ALA A 192 7.29 -5.78 -4.90
CA ALA A 192 6.27 -6.17 -3.93
C ALA A 192 6.96 -6.58 -2.62
N ALA A 193 6.90 -5.72 -1.62
CA ALA A 193 7.62 -5.92 -0.37
C ALA A 193 6.73 -6.57 0.69
N ASP A 194 7.30 -7.54 1.42
CA ASP A 194 6.67 -8.07 2.62
C ASP A 194 6.79 -7.05 3.76
N MET A 195 5.67 -6.73 4.41
CA MET A 195 5.67 -5.86 5.60
C MET A 195 6.49 -6.48 6.74
N LEU A 196 7.04 -5.64 7.62
CA LEU A 196 7.89 -6.08 8.72
C LEU A 196 7.16 -7.07 9.64
N GLY A 197 7.74 -8.26 9.82
CA GLY A 197 7.15 -9.35 10.60
C GLY A 197 6.10 -10.18 9.87
N PHE A 198 5.85 -9.90 8.59
CA PHE A 198 4.93 -10.64 7.73
C PHE A 198 5.69 -11.30 6.58
N GLY A 199 5.09 -12.35 6.01
CA GLY A 199 5.70 -13.14 4.95
C GLY A 199 7.10 -13.64 5.34
N TYR A 200 8.11 -13.22 4.59
CA TYR A 200 9.51 -13.55 4.81
C TYR A 200 10.35 -12.37 5.34
N SER A 201 9.72 -11.23 5.63
CA SER A 201 10.37 -10.07 6.27
C SER A 201 10.52 -10.26 7.77
N GLN A 202 11.67 -9.87 8.30
CA GLN A 202 12.01 -10.00 9.71
C GLN A 202 11.12 -9.08 10.60
N ALA A 203 10.68 -9.61 11.74
CA ALA A 203 10.02 -8.83 12.77
C ALA A 203 11.02 -7.98 13.58
N THR A 204 10.58 -6.81 14.05
CA THR A 204 11.35 -5.97 14.98
C THR A 204 11.60 -6.68 16.32
N ASN A 205 12.77 -6.43 16.91
CA ASN A 205 13.06 -6.82 18.29
C ASN A 205 12.95 -5.64 19.28
N LYS A 206 12.39 -4.51 18.83
CA LYS A 206 12.18 -3.28 19.60
C LYS A 206 10.71 -2.88 19.62
N GLN A 207 10.30 -2.23 20.70
CA GLN A 207 8.99 -1.61 20.84
C GLN A 207 8.90 -0.31 20.02
N GLY A 208 7.68 0.10 19.66
CA GLY A 208 7.41 1.40 19.04
C GLY A 208 7.57 1.44 17.52
N LEU A 209 7.62 0.29 16.83
CA LEU A 209 7.54 0.26 15.38
C LEU A 209 6.09 0.49 14.95
N TYR A 210 5.85 1.61 14.27
CA TYR A 210 4.55 2.08 13.81
C TYR A 210 4.58 2.31 12.29
N GLU A 211 3.44 2.56 11.67
CA GLU A 211 3.27 2.70 10.22
C GLU A 211 4.22 3.73 9.58
N TYR A 212 4.47 4.87 10.21
CA TYR A 212 5.41 5.87 9.70
C TYR A 212 6.87 5.42 9.77
N HIS A 213 7.22 4.55 10.72
CA HIS A 213 8.54 3.92 10.74
C HIS A 213 8.67 2.87 9.63
N ILE A 214 7.60 2.11 9.36
CA ILE A 214 7.57 1.17 8.23
C ILE A 214 7.69 1.94 6.91
N ALA A 215 7.03 3.09 6.78
CA ALA A 215 7.15 3.99 5.63
C ALA A 215 8.61 4.42 5.36
N VAL A 216 9.34 4.78 6.43
CA VAL A 216 10.79 5.08 6.34
C VAL A 216 11.57 3.88 5.82
N ILE A 217 11.32 2.70 6.35
CA ILE A 217 12.07 1.48 6.00
C ILE A 217 11.79 1.09 4.55
N LEU A 218 10.53 1.14 4.10
CA LEU A 218 10.17 0.85 2.72
C LEU A 218 10.68 1.92 1.74
N ASN A 219 10.70 3.20 2.13
CA ASN A 219 11.35 4.22 1.32
C ASN A 219 12.86 3.96 1.21
N ASN A 220 13.54 3.63 2.32
CA ASN A 220 14.96 3.27 2.30
C ASN A 220 15.25 2.02 1.47
N LEU A 221 14.32 1.06 1.40
CA LEU A 221 14.38 -0.05 0.46
C LEU A 221 14.37 0.47 -0.99
N MET A 222 13.40 1.31 -1.35
CA MET A 222 13.31 1.89 -2.70
C MET A 222 14.53 2.72 -3.08
N GLN A 223 15.07 3.53 -2.15
CA GLN A 223 16.31 4.28 -2.36
C GLN A 223 17.51 3.34 -2.61
N ARG A 224 17.60 2.23 -1.87
CA ARG A 224 18.65 1.22 -2.06
C ARG A 224 18.55 0.51 -3.41
N LEU A 225 17.33 0.36 -3.94
CA LEU A 225 17.08 -0.15 -5.29
C LEU A 225 17.34 0.90 -6.39
N GLY A 226 17.66 2.14 -6.01
CA GLY A 226 17.99 3.23 -6.94
C GLY A 226 16.79 4.06 -7.40
N HIS A 227 15.65 4.00 -6.69
CA HIS A 227 14.43 4.71 -7.07
C HIS A 227 14.24 5.97 -6.21
N SER A 228 14.54 7.13 -6.78
CA SER A 228 14.29 8.44 -6.15
C SER A 228 12.85 8.92 -6.32
N GLN A 229 12.12 8.38 -7.30
CA GLN A 229 10.71 8.65 -7.57
C GLN A 229 10.00 7.37 -8.00
N TYR A 230 8.83 7.10 -7.43
CA TYR A 230 8.07 5.87 -7.70
C TYR A 230 6.59 6.02 -7.34
N PHE A 231 5.78 5.07 -7.84
CA PHE A 231 4.36 4.97 -7.53
C PHE A 231 4.12 3.99 -6.38
N LEU A 232 3.00 4.16 -5.69
CA LEU A 232 2.53 3.27 -4.64
C LEU A 232 1.23 2.59 -5.05
N HIS A 233 1.12 1.31 -4.74
CA HIS A 233 -0.16 0.62 -4.63
C HIS A 233 -0.22 -0.13 -3.30
N ALA A 234 -1.33 0.02 -2.56
CA ALA A 234 -1.48 -0.63 -1.27
C ALA A 234 -2.89 -1.16 -1.01
N GLU A 235 -2.95 -2.24 -0.23
CA GLU A 235 -4.17 -2.96 0.16
C GLU A 235 -4.29 -3.03 1.68
N GLY A 236 -5.53 -3.03 2.20
CA GLY A 236 -5.84 -3.14 3.63
C GLY A 236 -4.98 -2.23 4.52
N CYS A 237 -4.35 -2.80 5.55
CA CYS A 237 -3.47 -2.08 6.47
C CYS A 237 -2.22 -1.50 5.79
N GLY A 238 -1.81 -2.02 4.64
CA GLY A 238 -0.71 -1.45 3.84
C GLY A 238 -1.01 -0.01 3.38
N THR A 239 -2.29 0.35 3.23
CA THR A 239 -2.72 1.71 2.92
C THR A 239 -2.23 2.72 3.96
N PHE A 240 -2.20 2.39 5.25
CA PHE A 240 -1.73 3.34 6.28
C PHE A 240 -0.25 3.64 6.14
N VAL A 241 0.55 2.63 5.77
CA VAL A 241 1.97 2.80 5.47
C VAL A 241 2.14 3.66 4.22
N ALA A 242 1.39 3.38 3.15
CA ALA A 242 1.45 4.16 1.92
C ALA A 242 1.01 5.63 2.10
N CYS A 243 -0.02 5.88 2.91
CA CYS A 243 -0.41 7.23 3.32
C CYS A 243 0.74 7.95 4.05
N ALA A 244 1.36 7.28 5.02
CA ALA A 244 2.53 7.84 5.70
C ALA A 244 3.68 8.11 4.72
N MET A 245 3.93 7.25 3.74
CA MET A 245 4.94 7.51 2.70
C MET A 245 4.60 8.75 1.87
N GLY A 246 3.34 8.94 1.47
CA GLY A 246 2.89 10.13 0.73
C GLY A 246 3.02 11.43 1.52
N VAL A 247 2.81 11.37 2.83
CA VAL A 247 2.98 12.53 3.73
C VAL A 247 4.45 12.83 3.99
N LEU A 248 5.28 11.81 4.20
CA LEU A 248 6.69 11.97 4.55
C LEU A 248 7.59 12.30 3.36
N TYR A 249 7.23 11.83 2.16
CA TYR A 249 8.05 11.93 0.96
C TYR A 249 7.26 12.44 -0.26
N PRO A 250 6.61 13.63 -0.19
CA PRO A 250 5.77 14.13 -1.27
C PRO A 250 6.51 14.33 -2.60
N ASP A 251 7.82 14.62 -2.56
CA ASP A 251 8.64 14.79 -3.77
C ASP A 251 9.07 13.46 -4.41
N THR A 252 9.03 12.38 -3.62
CA THR A 252 9.39 11.01 -4.03
C THR A 252 8.18 10.28 -4.60
N ILE A 253 7.01 10.39 -3.94
CA ILE A 253 5.82 9.62 -4.32
C ILE A 253 5.09 10.31 -5.48
N GLN A 254 5.18 9.72 -6.68
CA GLN A 254 4.58 10.27 -7.90
C GLN A 254 3.06 10.04 -8.00
N GLY A 255 2.56 9.07 -7.27
CA GLY A 255 1.14 8.76 -7.21
C GLY A 255 0.88 7.58 -6.29
N PHE A 256 -0.30 7.59 -5.67
CA PHE A 256 -0.73 6.55 -4.75
C PHE A 256 -2.10 6.02 -5.15
N HIS A 257 -2.17 4.73 -5.41
CA HIS A 257 -3.40 3.98 -5.61
C HIS A 257 -3.71 3.12 -4.37
N SER A 258 -4.90 3.27 -3.78
CA SER A 258 -5.34 2.45 -2.65
C SER A 258 -6.48 1.53 -3.05
N GLY A 259 -6.37 0.24 -2.74
CA GLY A 259 -7.47 -0.72 -2.78
C GLY A 259 -8.34 -0.71 -1.51
N PHE A 260 -7.93 0.04 -0.48
CA PHE A 260 -8.65 0.17 0.79
C PHE A 260 -8.64 1.62 1.29
N PRO A 261 -9.35 2.55 0.60
CA PRO A 261 -9.35 3.96 0.96
C PRO A 261 -10.24 4.19 2.20
N VAL A 262 -9.63 4.11 3.38
CA VAL A 262 -10.31 4.36 4.66
C VAL A 262 -9.62 5.51 5.42
N SER A 263 -10.44 6.38 6.03
CA SER A 263 -10.00 7.30 7.08
C SER A 263 -10.48 6.75 8.42
N ILE A 264 -9.55 6.47 9.35
CA ILE A 264 -9.89 6.01 10.70
C ILE A 264 -10.00 7.20 11.69
N LEU A 265 -9.79 8.43 11.21
CA LEU A 265 -10.05 9.64 11.98
C LEU A 265 -11.32 10.33 11.44
N PRO A 266 -12.23 10.80 12.33
CA PRO A 266 -13.40 11.59 11.95
C PRO A 266 -13.02 12.95 11.34
#